data_AF-A0A844WQW0-F1
#
_entry.id   AF-A0A844WQW0-F1
#
_cell.length_a   1.000
_cell.length_b   1.000
_cell.length_c   1.000
_cell.angle_alpha   90.00
_cell.angle_beta   90.00
_cell.angle_gamma   90.00
#
_symmetry.space_group_name_H-M   'P 1'
#
loop_
_entity.id
_entity.type
_entity.pdbx_description
1 polymer ?
#
loop_
_entity_poly.entity_id
_entity_poly.type
_entity_poly.pdbx_seq_one_letter_code
_entity_poly.pdbx_strand_id
1 'polypeptide(L)' 'MGNSTFYKWREKYGGMETSDIKRLKELEAENRKLKQMFAELSLKSLLQEEILKKL' A
#
# COMPACT_ATOMS: atom_id res chain seq x y z
N MET A 1 -26.03 -14.59 -9.74
CA MET A 1 -24.62 -14.14 -9.64
C MET A 1 -24.24 -13.57 -8.26
N GLY A 2 -25.17 -13.27 -7.34
CA GLY A 2 -24.82 -12.69 -6.02
C GLY A 2 -24.19 -13.65 -5.00
N ASN A 3 -24.44 -14.96 -5.10
CA ASN A 3 -23.96 -15.94 -4.12
C ASN A 3 -22.43 -16.07 -4.11
N SER A 4 -21.79 -16.07 -5.28
CA SER A 4 -20.32 -16.23 -5.37
C SER A 4 -19.56 -15.08 -4.71
N THR A 5 -20.04 -13.85 -4.89
CA THR A 5 -19.43 -12.67 -4.25
C THR A 5 -19.60 -12.75 -2.73
N PHE A 6 -20.80 -13.03 -2.23
CA PHE A 6 -21.05 -13.15 -0.79
C PHE A 6 -20.15 -14.21 -0.11
N TYR A 7 -20.00 -15.40 -0.71
CA TYR A 7 -19.13 -16.44 -0.15
C TYR A 7 -17.66 -16.04 -0.16
N LYS A 8 -17.16 -15.38 -1.22
CA LYS A 8 -15.77 -14.87 -1.26
C LYS A 8 -15.50 -13.80 -0.21
N TRP A 9 -16.47 -12.91 0.03
CA TRP A 9 -16.36 -11.88 1.08
C TRP A 9 -16.36 -12.51 2.48
N ARG A 10 -17.21 -13.51 2.71
CA ARG A 10 -17.26 -14.25 3.98
C ARG A 10 -16.01 -15.11 4.21
N GLU A 11 -15.46 -15.74 3.19
CA GLU A 11 -14.20 -16.49 3.30
C GLU A 11 -13.03 -15.57 3.67
N LYS A 12 -12.96 -14.39 3.05
CA LYS A 12 -11.85 -13.45 3.25
C LYS A 12 -11.98 -12.60 4.52
N TYR A 13 -13.21 -12.27 4.94
CA TYR A 13 -13.46 -11.31 6.02
C TYR A 13 -14.49 -11.79 7.05
N GLY A 14 -15.03 -12.99 6.93
CA GLY A 14 -16.15 -13.46 7.77
C GLY A 14 -15.80 -13.73 9.24
N GLY A 15 -14.51 -13.73 9.59
CA GLY A 15 -14.02 -13.73 10.97
C GLY A 15 -13.34 -12.42 11.38
N MET A 16 -13.43 -11.39 10.55
CA MET A 16 -12.79 -10.09 10.75
C MET A 16 -13.84 -9.07 11.16
N GLU A 17 -13.62 -8.36 12.27
CA GLU A 17 -14.54 -7.31 12.70
C GLU A 17 -14.52 -6.15 11.70
N THR A 18 -15.61 -5.39 11.63
CA THR A 18 -15.69 -4.22 10.73
C THR A 18 -14.58 -3.18 11.01
N SER A 19 -14.13 -3.10 12.26
CA SER A 19 -12.98 -2.30 12.68
C SER A 19 -11.66 -2.77 12.07
N ASP A 20 -11.47 -4.08 11.96
CA ASP A 20 -10.25 -4.67 11.41
C ASP A 20 -10.17 -4.45 9.90
N ILE A 21 -11.29 -4.57 9.18
CA ILE A 21 -11.37 -4.25 7.75
C ILE A 21 -11.04 -2.78 7.50
N LYS A 22 -11.56 -1.88 8.34
CA LYS A 22 -11.27 -0.44 8.25
C LYS A 22 -9.78 -0.18 8.49
N ARG A 23 -9.21 -0.78 9.54
CA ARG A 23 -7.78 -0.65 9.86
C ARG A 23 -6.90 -1.18 8.75
N LEU A 24 -7.28 -2.31 8.13
CA LEU A 24 -6.54 -2.90 7.02
C LEU A 24 -6.51 -1.97 5.80
N LYS A 25 -7.65 -1.36 5.44
CA LYS A 25 -7.70 -0.38 4.34
C LYS A 25 -6.87 0.87 4.62
N GLU A 26 -6.88 1.36 5.86
CA GLU A 26 -6.05 2.50 6.28
C GLU A 26 -4.56 2.17 6.15
N LEU A 27 -4.15 0.99 6.63
CA LEU A 27 -2.77 0.50 6.50
C LEU A 27 -2.35 0.30 5.05
N GLU A 28 -3.22 -0.23 4.19
CA GLU A 28 -2.94 -0.36 2.75
C GLU A 28 -2.72 1.01 2.09
N ALA A 29 -3.55 2.01 2.43
CA ALA A 29 -3.42 3.37 1.93
C ALA A 29 -2.12 4.04 2.41
N GLU A 30 -1.78 3.88 3.69
CA GLU A 30 -0.55 4.39 4.28
C GLU A 30 0.68 3.73 3.65
N ASN A 31 0.67 2.40 3.49
CA ASN A 31 1.75 1.66 2.84
C ASN A 31 1.99 2.14 1.40
N ARG A 32 0.91 2.38 0.65
CA ARG A 32 1.00 2.94 -0.71
C ARG A 32 1.66 4.32 -0.71
N LYS A 33 1.26 5.21 0.20
CA LYS A 33 1.84 6.55 0.33
C LYS A 33 3.33 6.48 0.71
N LEU A 34 3.69 5.63 1.67
CA LEU A 34 5.07 5.43 2.10
C LEU A 34 5.95 4.92 0.96
N LYS A 35 5.48 3.93 0.19
CA LYS A 35 6.21 3.42 -1.00
C LYS A 35 6.45 4.51 -2.03
N GLN A 36 5.45 5.34 -2.31
CA GLN A 36 5.58 6.45 -3.25
C GLN A 36 6.63 7.46 -2.77
N MET A 37 6.54 7.92 -1.51
CA MET A 37 7.51 8.85 -0.95
C MET A 37 8.93 8.27 -0.95
N PHE A 38 9.08 6.99 -0.60
CA PHE A 38 10.37 6.33 -0.64
C PHE A 38 10.96 6.29 -2.05
N ALA A 39 10.16 5.95 -3.06
CA ALA A 39 10.61 5.94 -4.45
C ALA A 39 11.04 7.35 -4.92
N GLU A 40 10.27 8.38 -4.60
CA GLU A 40 10.60 9.77 -4.92
C GLU A 40 11.89 10.23 -4.23
N LEU A 41 12.07 9.92 -2.94
CA LEU A 41 13.29 10.24 -2.20
C LEU A 41 14.50 9.48 -2.72
N SER A 42 14.33 8.19 -3.04
CA SER A 42 15.41 7.36 -3.60
C SER A 42 15.87 7.91 -4.94
N LEU A 43 14.94 8.30 -5.81
CA LEU A 43 15.27 8.91 -7.10
C LEU A 43 16.04 10.22 -6.93
N LYS A 44 15.62 11.08 -6.00
CA LYS A 44 16.33 12.33 -5.69
C LYS A 44 17.75 12.06 -5.16
N SER A 45 17.91 11.09 -4.27
CA SER A 45 19.22 10.69 -3.74
C SER A 45 20.15 10.19 -4.84
N LEU A 46 19.66 9.32 -5.72
CA LEU A 46 20.44 8.80 -6.86
C LEU A 46 20.89 9.92 -7.81
N LEU A 47 19.99 10.86 -8.11
CA LEU A 47 20.32 12.01 -8.95
C LEU A 47 21.39 12.91 -8.30
N GLN A 48 21.29 13.14 -6.99
CA GLN A 48 22.30 13.91 -6.24
C GLN A 48 23.67 13.25 -6.30
N GLU A 49 23.74 11.93 -6.09
CA GLU A 49 24.99 11.18 -6.22
C GLU A 49 25.55 11.23 -7.64
N GLU A 50 24.70 11.14 -8.66
CA GLU A 50 25.13 11.22 -10.06
C GLU A 50 25.70 12.61 -10.40
N ILE A 51 25.08 13.69 -9.92
CA ILE A 51 25.60 15.05 -10.09
C ILE A 51 26.96 15.19 -9.41
N LEU A 52 27.10 14.70 -8.17
CA LEU A 52 28.37 14.75 -7.44
C LEU A 52 29.49 13.97 -8.13
N LYS A 53 29.18 12.86 -8.82
CA LYS A 53 30.15 12.08 -9.59
C LYS A 53 30.56 12.73 -10.92
N LYS A 54 29.75 13.64 -11.46
CA LYS A 54 30.01 14.35 -12.72
C LYS A 54 30.72 15.69 -12.53
N LEU A 55 30.83 16.17 -11.29
CA LEU A 55 31.66 17.30 -10.87
C LEU A 55 33.07 16.82 -10.56
#